data_AF-A0A0U1D0F7-F1
#
_entry.id   AF-A0A0U1D0F7-F1
#
_cell.length_a   1.000
_cell.length_b   1.000
_cell.length_c   1.000
_cell.angle_alpha   90.00
_cell.angle_beta   90.00
_cell.angle_gamma   90.00
#
_symmetry.space_group_name_H-M   'P 1'
#
loop_
_entity.id
_entity.type
_entity.pdbx_description
1 polymer ?
#
loop_
_entity_poly.entity_id
_entity_poly.type
_entity_poly.pdbx_seq_one_letter_code
_entity_poly.pdbx_strand_id
1 'polypeptide(L)' 'MSTFTAKYGGRCNSGDCDYGDHISPGDEVEYVDDDLMHTACASRARRYPPLCNACFEHHRGECL' A
#
# COMPACT_ATOMS: atom_id res chain seq x y z
N MET A 1 6.27 3.09 7.08
CA MET A 1 5.38 3.05 5.90
C MET A 1 4.98 4.47 5.60
N SER A 2 5.35 4.97 4.43
CA SER A 2 5.16 6.38 4.05
C SER A 2 4.11 6.44 2.95
N THR A 3 2.85 6.55 3.36
CA THR A 3 1.76 6.93 2.46
C THR A 3 1.89 8.41 2.12
N PHE A 4 1.35 8.82 0.97
CA PHE A 4 1.35 10.21 0.54
C PHE A 4 0.13 10.52 -0.32
N THR A 5 -0.22 11.80 -0.40
CA THR A 5 -1.31 12.26 -1.25
C THR A 5 -0.82 12.40 -2.69
N ALA A 6 -1.51 11.75 -3.63
CA ALA A 6 -1.24 11.88 -5.05
C ALA A 6 -1.41 13.35 -5.48
N LYS A 7 -0.36 13.92 -6.08
CA LYS A 7 -0.41 15.28 -6.65
C LYS A 7 -0.87 15.28 -8.11
N TYR A 8 -0.65 14.17 -8.79
CA TYR A 8 -0.94 13.98 -10.21
C TYR A 8 -1.78 12.72 -10.38
N GLY A 9 -2.57 12.68 -11.44
CA GLY A 9 -3.29 11.47 -11.81
C GLY A 9 -2.34 10.35 -12.24
N GLY A 10 -2.77 9.11 -12.07
CA GLY A 10 -1.99 7.92 -12.37
C GLY A 10 -2.84 6.67 -12.47
N ARG A 11 -2.19 5.51 -12.38
CA ARG A 11 -2.85 4.21 -12.37
C ARG A 11 -2.38 3.39 -11.16
N CYS A 12 -3.32 2.83 -10.43
CA CYS A 12 -3.06 1.87 -9.37
C CYS A 12 -2.64 0.54 -10.00
N ASN A 13 -1.50 -0.01 -9.57
CA ASN A 13 -1.01 -1.30 -10.10
C ASN A 13 -1.68 -2.55 -9.49
N SER A 14 -2.80 -2.38 -8.77
CA SER A 14 -3.57 -3.52 -8.23
C SER A 14 -4.50 -4.09 -9.31
N GLY A 15 -4.38 -5.38 -9.61
CA GLY A 15 -5.29 -6.06 -10.54
C GLY A 15 -6.74 -6.18 -10.05
N ASP A 16 -6.96 -5.97 -8.75
CA ASP A 16 -8.22 -6.08 -8.01
C ASP A 16 -8.61 -4.75 -7.34
N CYS A 17 -8.29 -3.61 -7.96
CA CYS A 17 -8.60 -2.31 -7.40
C CYS A 17 -10.12 -2.05 -7.38
N ASP A 18 -10.73 -2.09 -6.19
CA ASP A 18 -12.17 -1.85 -6.00
C ASP A 18 -12.59 -0.39 -6.32
N TYR A 19 -11.64 0.54 -6.36
CA TYR A 19 -11.88 1.98 -6.52
C TYR A 19 -11.84 2.44 -7.99
N GLY A 20 -11.66 1.51 -8.93
CA GLY A 20 -11.18 1.81 -10.27
C GLY A 20 -9.66 1.89 -10.28
N ASP A 21 -9.02 1.39 -11.33
CA ASP A 21 -7.57 1.36 -11.45
C ASP A 21 -6.95 2.76 -11.65
N HIS A 22 -7.75 3.82 -11.65
CA HIS A 22 -7.30 5.20 -11.76
C HIS A 22 -6.96 5.80 -10.39
N ILE A 23 -5.81 6.46 -10.30
CA ILE A 23 -5.43 7.31 -9.16
C ILE A 23 -5.71 8.76 -9.55
N SER A 24 -6.45 9.47 -8.70
CA SER A 24 -6.74 10.90 -8.84
C SER A 24 -5.88 11.75 -7.90
N PRO A 25 -5.59 13.02 -8.26
CA PRO A 25 -5.01 13.95 -7.30
C PRO A 25 -5.89 14.06 -6.04
N GLY A 26 -5.28 13.93 -4.86
CA GLY A 26 -5.97 13.87 -3.58
C GLY A 26 -6.11 12.47 -2.99
N ASP A 27 -5.93 11.42 -3.79
CA ASP A 27 -5.98 10.04 -3.30
C ASP A 27 -4.77 9.71 -2.42
N GLU A 28 -4.99 8.90 -1.38
CA GLU A 28 -3.92 8.42 -0.52
C GLU A 28 -3.30 7.14 -1.11
N VAL A 29 -2.04 7.25 -1.52
CA VAL A 29 -1.30 6.24 -2.25
C VAL A 29 0.01 5.91 -1.56
N GLU A 30 0.59 4.78 -1.96
CA GLU A 30 1.87 4.31 -1.48
C GLU A 30 2.61 3.56 -2.59
N TYR A 31 3.94 3.54 -2.51
CA TYR A 31 4.77 2.67 -3.32
C TYR A 31 5.00 1.33 -2.59
N VAL A 32 4.68 0.22 -3.24
CA VAL A 32 4.98 -1.15 -2.79
C VAL A 32 5.81 -1.81 -3.88
N ASP A 33 7.04 -2.22 -3.56
CA ASP A 33 7.96 -2.84 -4.53
C ASP A 33 8.09 -2.04 -5.85
N ASP A 34 8.28 -0.71 -5.73
CA ASP A 34 8.33 0.28 -6.83
C ASP A 34 7.01 0.50 -7.60
N ASP A 35 5.94 -0.20 -7.23
CA ASP A 35 4.63 -0.03 -7.83
C ASP A 35 3.74 0.95 -7.05
N LEU A 36 3.14 1.89 -7.77
CA LEU A 36 2.20 2.85 -7.18
C LEU A 36 0.82 2.20 -6.99
N MET A 37 0.32 2.23 -5.76
CA MET A 37 -0.98 1.65 -5.41
C MET A 37 -1.76 2.57 -4.47
N HIS A 38 -3.09 2.48 -4.51
CA HIS A 38 -3.92 3.00 -3.42
C HIS A 38 -3.53 2.34 -2.10
N THR A 39 -3.55 3.08 -0.99
CA THR A 39 -3.15 2.55 0.33
C THR A 39 -3.91 1.27 0.72
N ALA A 40 -5.20 1.21 0.38
CA ALA A 40 -6.03 0.03 0.58
C ALA A 40 -5.56 -1.18 -0.27
N CYS A 41 -5.16 -0.96 -1.51
CA CYS A 41 -4.62 -1.99 -2.40
C CYS A 41 -3.21 -2.44 -1.97
N ALA A 42 -2.35 -1.47 -1.64
CA ALA A 42 -1.00 -1.71 -1.11
C ALA A 42 -1.04 -2.65 0.11
N SER A 43 -2.01 -2.44 1.01
CA SER A 43 -2.20 -3.28 2.20
C SER A 43 -2.46 -4.75 1.85
N ARG A 44 -3.12 -5.03 0.73
CA ARG A 44 -3.40 -6.40 0.24
C ARG A 44 -2.22 -6.97 -0.54
N ALA A 45 -1.57 -6.14 -1.36
CA ALA A 45 -0.45 -6.53 -2.22
C ALA A 45 0.83 -6.87 -1.45
N ARG A 46 1.03 -6.26 -0.27
CA ARG A 46 2.17 -6.55 0.61
C ARG A 46 2.23 -8.04 0.97
N ARG A 47 3.22 -8.74 0.42
CA ARG A 47 3.53 -10.14 0.81
C ARG A 47 3.88 -10.24 2.28
N TYR A 48 4.62 -9.27 2.79
CA TYR A 48 5.03 -9.21 4.18
C TYR A 48 4.44 -7.96 4.85
N PRO A 49 3.79 -8.10 6.02
CA PRO A 49 3.45 -6.95 6.88
C PRO A 49 4.71 -6.17 7.27
N PRO A 50 4.60 -4.93 7.77
CA PRO A 50 5.77 -4.18 8.26
C PRO A 50 6.55 -5.02 9.27
N LEU A 51 7.88 -4.86 9.26
CA LEU A 51 8.73 -5.46 10.28
C LEU A 51 8.26 -4.97 11.65
N CYS A 52 7.97 -5.90 12.56
CA CYS A 52 7.65 -5.52 13.92
C CYS A 52 8.92 -5.11 14.67
N ASN A 53 8.93 -3.93 15.27
CA ASN A 53 10.08 -3.46 16.03
C ASN A 53 10.28 -4.19 17.37
N ALA A 54 9.31 -5.00 17.82
CA ALA A 54 9.40 -5.74 19.08
C ALA A 54 10.06 -7.12 18.91
N CYS A 55 9.64 -7.90 17.90
CA CYS A 55 10.15 -9.25 17.65
C CYS A 55 11.02 -9.37 16.38
N PHE A 56 11.18 -8.29 15.60
CA PHE A 56 11.91 -8.27 14.33
C PHE A 56 11.42 -9.29 13.30
N GLU A 57 10.16 -9.71 13.40
CA GLU A 57 9.49 -10.61 12.47
C GLU A 57 8.36 -9.91 11.71
N HIS A 58 7.98 -10.47 10.56
CA HIS A 58 6.85 -10.00 9.75
C HIS A 58 5.58 -10.77 10.14
N HIS A 59 4.74 -10.19 11.00
CA HIS A 59 3.45 -10.80 11.41
C HIS A 59 2.22 -9.92 11.10
N ARG A 60 1.14 -10.56 10.62
CA ARG A 60 -0.16 -9.93 10.32
C ARG A 60 -1.10 -9.96 11.54
N GLY A 61 -0.56 -9.74 12.73
CA GLY A 61 -1.26 -9.93 14.01
C GLY A 61 -0.44 -9.45 15.20
N GLU A 62 -0.81 -9.88 16.40
CA GLU A 62 -0.07 -9.53 17.62
C GLU A 62 1.31 -10.20 17.63
N CYS A 63 2.31 -9.49 18.15
CA CYS A 63 3.64 -10.04 18.41
C CYS A 63 3.50 -10.95 19.65
N LEU A 64 3.83 -12.24 19.48
CA LEU A 64 3.79 -13.25 20.55
C LEU A 64 4.99 -13.13 21.49
#